data_AF-A0A9D6MYL3-F1
#
_entry.id   AF-A0A9D6MYL3-F1
#
_cell.length_a   1.000
_cell.length_b   1.000
_cell.length_c   1.000
_cell.angle_alpha   90.00
_cell.angle_beta   90.00
_cell.angle_gamma   90.00
#
_symmetry.space_group_name_H-M   'P 1'
#
loop_
_entity.id
_entity.type
_entity.pdbx_description
1 polymer ?
#
loop_
_entity_poly.entity_id
_entity_poly.type
_entity_poly.pdbx_seq_one_letter_code
_entity_poly.pdbx_strand_id
1 'polypeptide(L)'
;MEKAGFPSPSTVANFILKRELAERAVVVVDEAGQIGGRQMLELMRLVRERNARLILSGDTRQHGAVEASDALLAIERHSGVKPVELHKIRRQDPALGKDADERTRIKQYRNAVESAAVGKLSESFERLDKMGAVVACGLGDQADKLAEEYLRLAEQNASAVVVSQTWGEVHRVNSHVRDALKSKGLLGVNDATVQVLDKLDLTNAQKRDARFYPPDAVVVFNQKVREAEPGAKGKLAGILKSSVLVEVGGKFITVSNKVLDRVTVYLPREISVAEGDRLHLKANRKLASGGRVTNGELVTAKSVRPDGGVELTDGRVLDKSFREFLPGYAVTSYGSQGKTVDYVLFSDSTVKAATNAQQWYVTISRGRRGIRIFTPDKEQLRDSVTRSGHRPLAIELAAGFVPRRGVRLWDRLHGHLLRFGQRAADTFCRLKLARRRHLKTTQKHEHKNTRMLVERPERSRRQNRTVG
;
A
#
# COMPACT_ATOMS: atom_id res chain seq x y z
N MET A 1 -1.24 10.13 5.95
CA MET A 1 -2.66 10.52 5.93
C MET A 1 -2.97 11.74 6.80
N GLU A 2 -2.87 11.70 8.13
CA GLU A 2 -3.13 12.89 8.98
C GLU A 2 -2.30 14.11 8.54
N LYS A 3 -0.97 13.96 8.40
CA LYS A 3 -0.05 14.98 7.86
C LYS A 3 -0.36 15.44 6.42
N ALA A 4 -1.27 14.78 5.71
CA ALA A 4 -1.69 15.10 4.35
C ALA A 4 -3.14 15.65 4.31
N GLY A 5 -3.71 16.04 5.45
CA GLY A 5 -5.03 16.68 5.55
C GLY A 5 -6.22 15.72 5.60
N PHE A 6 -6.01 14.40 5.65
CA PHE A 6 -7.11 13.43 5.80
C PHE A 6 -7.48 13.27 7.29
N PRO A 7 -8.71 13.63 7.71
CA PRO A 7 -9.14 13.46 9.09
C PRO A 7 -9.33 11.98 9.44
N SER A 8 -8.83 11.58 10.62
CA SER A 8 -9.06 10.27 11.26
C SER A 8 -8.85 9.00 10.40
N PRO A 9 -7.65 8.79 9.79
CA PRO A 9 -7.36 7.57 9.04
C PRO A 9 -7.33 6.33 9.93
N SER A 10 -8.09 5.31 9.52
CA SER A 10 -8.09 3.97 10.10
C SER A 10 -7.27 2.99 9.27
N THR A 11 -6.75 1.93 9.89
CA THR A 11 -6.32 0.75 9.12
C THR A 11 -7.53 0.08 8.49
N VAL A 12 -7.34 -0.59 7.35
CA VAL A 12 -8.42 -1.29 6.62
C VAL A 12 -9.05 -2.37 7.50
N ALA A 13 -8.25 -3.12 8.26
CA ALA A 13 -8.73 -4.11 9.22
C ALA A 13 -9.68 -3.50 10.27
N ASN A 14 -9.28 -2.40 10.92
CA ASN A 14 -10.11 -1.73 11.93
C ASN A 14 -11.38 -1.10 11.34
N PHE A 15 -11.30 -0.61 10.09
CA PHE A 15 -12.45 -0.07 9.37
C PHE A 15 -13.49 -1.16 9.04
N ILE A 16 -13.05 -2.31 8.53
CA ILE A 16 -13.91 -3.47 8.26
C ILE A 16 -14.51 -4.01 9.56
N LEU A 17 -13.74 -4.09 10.65
CA LEU A 17 -14.24 -4.56 11.96
C LEU A 17 -15.37 -3.66 12.52
N LYS A 18 -15.22 -2.34 12.38
CA LYS A 18 -16.23 -1.37 12.85
C LYS A 18 -17.50 -1.35 12.00
N ARG A 19 -17.39 -1.50 10.66
CA ARG A 19 -18.48 -1.31 9.68
C ARG A 19 -19.20 0.05 9.76
N GLU A 20 -18.58 1.02 10.43
CA GLU A 20 -19.00 2.42 10.55
C GLU A 20 -18.70 3.15 9.23
N LEU A 21 -19.66 3.14 8.31
CA LEU A 21 -19.57 3.84 7.02
C LEU A 21 -20.92 4.50 6.71
N ALA A 22 -20.90 5.83 6.56
CA ALA A 22 -22.06 6.61 6.12
C ALA A 22 -22.46 6.26 4.68
N GLU A 23 -23.75 6.38 4.36
CA GLU A 23 -24.23 6.17 3.00
C GLU A 23 -23.63 7.17 2.01
N ARG A 24 -23.35 6.72 0.79
CA ARG A 24 -22.79 7.54 -0.31
C ARG A 24 -21.44 8.20 -0.01
N ALA A 25 -20.76 7.81 1.07
CA ALA A 25 -19.43 8.28 1.42
C ALA A 25 -18.38 7.90 0.36
N VAL A 26 -17.21 8.55 0.42
CA VAL A 26 -16.03 8.19 -0.38
C VAL A 26 -14.99 7.54 0.52
N VAL A 27 -14.64 6.29 0.24
CA VAL A 27 -13.57 5.56 0.92
C VAL A 27 -12.32 5.61 0.05
N VAL A 28 -11.29 6.30 0.52
CA VAL A 28 -9.96 6.32 -0.10
C VAL A 28 -9.05 5.35 0.64
N VAL A 29 -8.44 4.44 -0.11
CA VAL A 29 -7.47 3.47 0.40
C VAL A 29 -6.13 3.75 -0.26
N ASP A 30 -5.07 3.86 0.53
CA ASP A 30 -3.71 4.07 0.05
C ASP A 30 -2.83 2.86 0.38
N GLU A 31 -1.72 2.71 -0.36
CA GLU A 31 -0.90 1.49 -0.40
C GLU A 31 -1.75 0.20 -0.62
N ALA A 32 -2.81 0.31 -1.42
CA ALA A 32 -3.78 -0.77 -1.68
C ALA A 32 -3.17 -2.04 -2.31
N GLY A 33 -1.94 -1.96 -2.83
CA GLY A 33 -1.15 -3.11 -3.28
C GLY A 33 -0.82 -4.09 -2.15
N GLN A 34 -0.78 -3.64 -0.89
CA GLN A 34 -0.53 -4.49 0.28
C GLN A 34 -1.75 -5.27 0.78
N ILE A 35 -2.93 -5.10 0.17
CA ILE A 35 -4.20 -5.68 0.65
C ILE A 35 -4.45 -7.04 0.00
N GLY A 36 -4.63 -8.06 0.84
CA GLY A 36 -4.97 -9.42 0.42
C GLY A 36 -6.40 -9.55 -0.13
N GLY A 37 -6.62 -10.54 -0.99
CA GLY A 37 -7.89 -10.72 -1.71
C GLY A 37 -9.14 -10.81 -0.84
N ARG A 38 -9.04 -11.45 0.34
CA ARG A 38 -10.17 -11.56 1.29
C ARG A 38 -10.56 -10.21 1.88
N GLN A 39 -9.59 -9.45 2.38
CA GLN A 39 -9.81 -8.15 3.00
C GLN A 39 -10.34 -7.12 1.97
N MET A 40 -9.83 -7.15 0.73
CA MET A 40 -10.39 -6.31 -0.34
C MET A 40 -11.85 -6.68 -0.65
N LEU A 41 -12.20 -7.97 -0.71
CA LEU A 41 -13.57 -8.40 -0.96
C LEU A 41 -14.53 -7.96 0.15
N GLU A 42 -14.13 -8.04 1.41
CA GLU A 42 -14.91 -7.55 2.56
C GLU A 42 -15.12 -6.04 2.51
N LEU A 43 -14.06 -5.28 2.17
CA LEU A 43 -14.15 -3.83 1.97
C LEU A 43 -15.12 -3.47 0.82
N MET A 44 -14.99 -4.13 -0.33
CA MET A 44 -15.87 -3.89 -1.49
C MET A 44 -17.33 -4.23 -1.18
N ARG A 45 -17.60 -5.25 -0.36
CA ARG A 45 -18.95 -5.57 0.13
C ARG A 45 -19.50 -4.44 1.00
N LEU A 46 -18.76 -4.00 2.02
CA LEU A 46 -19.17 -2.91 2.91
C LEU A 46 -19.43 -1.59 2.16
N VAL A 47 -18.55 -1.24 1.21
CA VAL A 47 -18.74 -0.05 0.36
C VAL A 47 -20.03 -0.17 -0.46
N ARG A 48 -20.26 -1.32 -1.09
CA ARG A 48 -21.46 -1.57 -1.92
C ARG A 48 -22.75 -1.54 -1.10
N GLU A 49 -22.75 -2.13 0.10
CA GLU A 49 -23.88 -2.10 1.04
C GLU A 49 -24.30 -0.67 1.42
N ARG A 50 -23.36 0.27 1.47
CA ARG A 50 -23.59 1.69 1.79
C ARG A 50 -23.75 2.60 0.57
N ASN A 51 -23.82 2.02 -0.64
CA ASN A 51 -23.82 2.76 -1.91
C ASN A 51 -22.69 3.80 -1.99
N ALA A 52 -21.53 3.48 -1.40
CA ALA A 52 -20.37 4.36 -1.27
C ALA A 52 -19.42 4.20 -2.47
N ARG A 53 -18.50 5.14 -2.65
CA ARG A 53 -17.46 5.11 -3.69
C ARG A 53 -16.15 4.63 -3.09
N LEU A 54 -15.52 3.61 -3.70
CA LEU A 54 -14.15 3.19 -3.38
C LEU A 54 -13.16 3.85 -4.34
N ILE A 55 -12.06 4.38 -3.80
CA ILE A 55 -10.89 4.85 -4.55
C ILE A 55 -9.67 4.09 -4.01
N LEU A 56 -8.97 3.37 -4.88
CA LEU A 56 -7.74 2.65 -4.55
C LEU A 56 -6.53 3.42 -5.09
N SER A 57 -5.60 3.74 -4.20
CA SER A 57 -4.27 4.29 -4.47
C SER A 57 -3.23 3.23 -4.10
N GLY A 58 -2.24 3.00 -4.96
CA GLY A 58 -1.20 2.00 -4.76
C GLY A 58 -0.47 1.70 -6.07
N ASP A 59 0.58 0.89 -5.97
CA ASP A 59 1.47 0.57 -7.08
C ASP A 59 1.75 -0.94 -7.09
N THR A 60 1.35 -1.61 -8.17
CA THR A 60 1.48 -3.06 -8.35
C THR A 60 2.89 -3.51 -8.72
N ARG A 61 3.83 -2.56 -8.93
CA ARG A 61 5.27 -2.82 -9.08
C ARG A 61 6.04 -2.75 -7.74
N GLN A 62 5.40 -2.30 -6.67
CA GLN A 62 5.95 -2.36 -5.31
C GLN A 62 5.60 -3.70 -4.65
N HIS A 63 5.88 -3.86 -3.35
CA HIS A 63 5.51 -5.09 -2.66
C HIS A 63 3.99 -5.29 -2.64
N GLY A 64 3.58 -6.51 -3.02
CA GLY A 64 2.21 -6.98 -2.89
C GLY A 64 1.84 -7.32 -1.43
N ALA A 65 0.66 -7.93 -1.27
CA ALA A 65 0.14 -8.31 0.04
C ALA A 65 1.00 -9.38 0.73
N VAL A 66 1.20 -9.28 2.04
CA VAL A 66 1.79 -10.39 2.81
C VAL A 66 0.79 -11.56 2.89
N GLU A 67 -0.50 -11.25 2.92
CA GLU A 67 -1.58 -12.24 2.81
C GLU A 67 -1.77 -12.77 1.38
N ALA A 68 -2.57 -13.83 1.25
CA ALA A 68 -2.83 -14.47 -0.04
C ALA A 68 -3.61 -13.58 -1.03
N SER A 69 -3.21 -13.67 -2.30
CA SER A 69 -3.78 -12.98 -3.48
C SER A 69 -3.59 -11.46 -3.50
N ASP A 70 -2.85 -10.97 -4.49
CA ASP A 70 -2.64 -9.54 -4.75
C ASP A 70 -3.90 -8.88 -5.33
N ALA A 71 -4.69 -8.24 -4.47
CA ALA A 71 -6.02 -7.77 -4.84
C ALA A 71 -6.00 -6.60 -5.85
N LEU A 72 -5.12 -5.62 -5.66
CA LEU A 72 -5.00 -4.47 -6.57
C LEU A 72 -4.58 -4.92 -7.97
N LEU A 73 -3.63 -5.86 -8.05
CA LEU A 73 -3.18 -6.46 -9.31
C LEU A 73 -4.31 -7.20 -10.04
N ALA A 74 -5.12 -7.97 -9.30
CA ALA A 74 -6.26 -8.67 -9.88
C ALA A 74 -7.31 -7.68 -10.42
N ILE A 75 -7.53 -6.56 -9.72
CA ILE A 75 -8.40 -5.47 -10.19
C ILE A 75 -7.83 -4.84 -11.45
N GLU A 76 -6.55 -4.45 -11.46
CA GLU A 76 -5.87 -3.83 -12.61
C GLU A 76 -5.96 -4.69 -13.87
N ARG A 77 -5.65 -6.00 -13.76
CA ARG A 77 -5.60 -6.92 -14.90
C ARG A 77 -6.96 -7.43 -15.38
N HIS A 78 -7.93 -7.63 -14.48
CA HIS A 78 -9.15 -8.40 -14.80
C HIS A 78 -10.46 -7.65 -14.60
N SER A 79 -10.52 -6.50 -13.91
CA SER A 79 -11.79 -5.79 -13.68
C SER A 79 -12.29 -4.99 -14.89
N GLY A 80 -11.40 -4.64 -15.83
CA GLY A 80 -11.69 -3.71 -16.92
C GLY A 80 -11.77 -2.23 -16.51
N VAL A 81 -11.54 -1.91 -15.23
CA VAL A 81 -11.38 -0.53 -14.75
C VAL A 81 -10.11 0.06 -15.34
N LYS A 82 -10.20 1.28 -15.89
CA LYS A 82 -9.02 2.03 -16.34
C LYS A 82 -8.38 2.75 -15.14
N PRO A 83 -7.12 2.45 -14.78
CA PRO A 83 -6.41 3.22 -13.76
C PRO A 83 -6.08 4.63 -14.26
N VAL A 84 -5.76 5.52 -13.32
CA VAL A 84 -5.11 6.80 -13.61
C VAL A 84 -3.67 6.68 -13.10
N GLU A 85 -2.69 6.77 -14.00
CA GLU A 85 -1.28 6.59 -13.66
C GLU A 85 -0.58 7.94 -13.45
N LEU A 86 0.39 7.96 -12.53
CA LEU A 86 1.22 9.13 -12.23
C LEU A 86 2.68 8.83 -12.58
N HIS A 87 3.16 9.38 -13.71
CA HIS A 87 4.50 9.08 -14.22
C HIS A 87 5.62 9.99 -13.65
N LYS A 88 5.29 11.15 -13.07
CA LYS A 88 6.29 12.13 -12.62
C LYS A 88 6.76 11.83 -11.19
N ILE A 89 8.01 11.40 -11.04
CA ILE A 89 8.65 11.27 -9.73
C ILE A 89 8.89 12.64 -9.10
N ARG A 90 8.39 12.84 -7.87
CA ARG A 90 8.51 14.09 -7.09
C ARG A 90 9.38 13.97 -5.83
N ARG A 91 9.79 12.76 -5.43
CA ARG A 91 10.53 12.52 -4.17
C ARG A 91 12.01 12.87 -4.29
N GLN A 92 12.67 12.32 -5.32
CA GLN A 92 14.04 12.66 -5.68
C GLN A 92 14.03 13.99 -6.43
N ASP A 93 14.04 15.12 -5.73
CA ASP A 93 13.97 16.45 -6.36
C ASP A 93 15.32 17.18 -6.36
N PRO A 94 15.94 17.46 -7.54
CA PRO A 94 17.19 18.20 -7.61
C PRO A 94 17.17 19.53 -6.85
N ALA A 95 16.01 20.19 -6.73
CA ALA A 95 15.86 21.41 -5.94
C ALA A 95 16.24 21.26 -4.45
N LEU A 96 16.37 20.04 -3.93
CA LEU A 96 16.85 19.73 -2.57
C LEU A 96 18.38 19.82 -2.43
N GLY A 97 19.10 19.86 -3.55
CA GLY A 97 20.56 19.93 -3.58
C GLY A 97 21.08 21.33 -3.23
N LYS A 98 22.01 21.39 -2.29
CA LYS A 98 22.67 22.60 -1.77
C LYS A 98 23.47 23.30 -2.87
N ASP A 99 24.18 22.53 -3.69
CA ASP A 99 25.06 22.97 -4.77
C ASP A 99 24.73 22.28 -6.12
N ALA A 100 25.46 22.62 -7.18
CA ALA A 100 25.27 22.08 -8.52
C ALA A 100 25.57 20.58 -8.64
N ASP A 101 26.48 20.05 -7.83
CA ASP A 101 26.89 18.65 -7.86
C ASP A 101 25.87 17.77 -7.13
N GLU A 102 25.36 18.20 -5.97
CA GLU A 102 24.27 17.53 -5.28
C GLU A 102 23.00 17.55 -6.16
N ARG A 103 22.67 18.68 -6.79
CA ARG A 103 21.58 18.77 -7.79
C ARG A 103 21.74 17.74 -8.92
N THR A 104 22.95 17.59 -9.43
CA THR A 104 23.28 16.65 -10.51
C THR A 104 23.19 15.19 -10.04
N ARG A 105 23.72 14.87 -8.85
CA ARG A 105 23.62 13.54 -8.23
C ARG A 105 22.16 13.15 -7.96
N ILE A 106 21.34 14.05 -7.43
CA ILE A 106 19.91 13.80 -7.21
C ILE A 106 19.18 13.57 -8.54
N LYS A 107 19.54 14.29 -9.61
CA LYS A 107 18.99 14.06 -10.96
C LYS A 107 19.39 12.68 -11.50
N GLN A 108 20.66 12.28 -11.36
CA GLN A 108 21.12 10.94 -11.76
C GLN A 108 20.41 9.84 -10.96
N TYR A 109 20.26 10.03 -9.65
CA TYR A 109 19.53 9.12 -8.77
C TYR A 109 18.05 9.00 -9.15
N ARG A 110 17.35 10.12 -9.43
CA ARG A 110 15.98 10.10 -9.98
C ARG A 110 15.91 9.22 -11.24
N ASN A 111 16.80 9.42 -12.21
CA ASN A 111 16.79 8.67 -13.46
C ASN A 111 16.94 7.14 -13.24
N ALA A 112 17.71 6.72 -12.22
CA ALA A 112 17.84 5.32 -11.85
C ALA A 112 16.56 4.76 -11.23
N VAL A 113 15.86 5.54 -10.39
CA VAL A 113 14.55 5.17 -9.85
C VAL A 113 13.46 5.15 -10.93
N GLU A 114 13.49 6.08 -11.89
CA GLU A 114 12.60 6.08 -13.06
C GLU A 114 12.79 4.82 -13.92
N SER A 115 14.04 4.41 -14.16
CA SER A 115 14.35 3.16 -14.88
C SER A 115 13.72 1.94 -14.20
N ALA A 116 13.84 1.83 -12.87
CA ALA A 116 13.19 0.74 -12.12
C ALA A 116 11.65 0.83 -12.15
N ALA A 117 11.08 2.03 -12.04
CA ALA A 117 9.63 2.24 -12.08
C ALA A 117 8.99 1.76 -13.39
N VAL A 118 9.70 1.88 -14.52
CA VAL A 118 9.26 1.34 -15.82
C VAL A 118 9.71 -0.10 -16.08
N GLY A 119 10.28 -0.80 -15.09
CA GLY A 119 10.70 -2.20 -15.17
C GLY A 119 12.08 -2.46 -15.78
N LYS A 120 12.85 -1.42 -16.10
CA LYS A 120 14.23 -1.54 -16.62
C LYS A 120 15.24 -1.66 -15.48
N LEU A 121 15.22 -2.82 -14.82
CA LEU A 121 15.94 -3.05 -13.57
C LEU A 121 17.47 -3.13 -13.77
N SER A 122 17.96 -3.75 -14.84
CA SER A 122 19.39 -3.75 -15.18
C SER A 122 19.92 -2.34 -15.45
N GLU A 123 19.16 -1.52 -16.20
CA GLU A 123 19.49 -0.11 -16.45
C GLU A 123 19.51 0.71 -15.15
N SER A 124 18.57 0.45 -14.23
CA SER A 124 18.54 1.05 -12.89
C SER A 124 19.78 0.70 -12.07
N PHE A 125 20.16 -0.58 -12.04
CA PHE A 125 21.37 -1.05 -11.37
C PHE A 125 22.63 -0.40 -11.95
N GLU A 126 22.79 -0.44 -13.27
CA GLU A 126 23.95 0.12 -13.96
C GLU A 126 24.08 1.64 -13.78
N ARG A 127 22.95 2.37 -13.68
CA ARG A 127 22.96 3.80 -13.34
C ARG A 127 23.43 4.04 -11.90
N LEU A 128 23.02 3.21 -10.94
CA LEU A 128 23.45 3.30 -9.53
C LEU A 128 24.91 2.90 -9.35
N ASP A 129 25.38 1.88 -10.06
CA ASP A 129 26.78 1.47 -10.04
C ASP A 129 27.70 2.53 -10.64
N LYS A 130 27.34 3.10 -11.81
CA LYS A 130 28.09 4.18 -12.47
C LYS A 130 28.19 5.49 -11.67
N MET A 131 27.28 5.75 -10.74
CA MET A 131 27.39 6.90 -9.81
C MET A 131 28.13 6.57 -8.50
N GLY A 132 28.69 5.37 -8.37
CA GLY A 132 29.38 4.92 -7.16
C GLY A 132 28.46 4.61 -5.98
N ALA A 133 27.15 4.41 -6.21
CA ALA A 133 26.22 4.05 -5.13
C ALA A 133 26.36 2.59 -4.71
N VAL A 134 26.86 1.70 -5.58
CA VAL A 134 27.09 0.27 -5.28
C VAL A 134 28.53 0.06 -4.81
N VAL A 135 28.69 -0.18 -3.51
CA VAL A 135 29.95 -0.41 -2.81
C VAL A 135 30.18 -1.91 -2.64
N ALA A 136 31.31 -2.40 -3.16
CA ALA A 136 31.78 -3.76 -2.89
C ALA A 136 32.43 -3.85 -1.50
N CYS A 137 32.04 -4.83 -0.69
CA CYS A 137 32.54 -5.04 0.67
C CYS A 137 32.36 -6.51 1.07
N GLY A 138 33.32 -7.09 1.79
CA GLY A 138 33.19 -8.48 2.25
C GLY A 138 32.05 -8.62 3.28
N LEU A 139 31.60 -9.85 3.50
CA LEU A 139 30.53 -10.14 4.47
C LEU A 139 30.89 -9.68 5.90
N GLY A 140 32.17 -9.70 6.25
CA GLY A 140 32.70 -9.24 7.54
C GLY A 140 32.61 -7.72 7.71
N ASP A 141 33.16 -6.95 6.76
CA ASP A 141 33.26 -5.48 6.83
C ASP A 141 32.03 -4.72 6.33
N GLN A 142 31.04 -5.41 5.73
CA GLN A 142 29.81 -4.81 5.22
C GLN A 142 29.04 -4.00 6.27
N ALA A 143 28.89 -4.53 7.49
CA ALA A 143 28.14 -3.87 8.55
C ALA A 143 28.87 -2.64 9.08
N ASP A 144 30.20 -2.70 9.20
CA ASP A 144 31.03 -1.62 9.70
C ASP A 144 31.10 -0.45 8.70
N LYS A 145 31.39 -0.72 7.43
CA LYS A 145 31.35 0.29 6.35
C LYS A 145 30.00 0.97 6.20
N LEU A 146 28.92 0.24 6.49
CA LEU A 146 27.57 0.77 6.49
C LEU A 146 27.31 1.64 7.73
N ALA A 147 27.78 1.20 8.91
CA ALA A 147 27.70 1.98 10.14
C ALA A 147 28.50 3.29 10.06
N GLU A 148 29.70 3.26 9.48
CA GLU A 148 30.51 4.44 9.16
C GLU A 148 29.75 5.44 8.26
N GLU A 149 29.13 4.95 7.18
CA GLU A 149 28.34 5.82 6.29
C GLU A 149 27.07 6.34 6.97
N TYR A 150 26.41 5.53 7.81
CA TYR A 150 25.28 5.99 8.62
C TYR A 150 25.72 7.11 9.56
N LEU A 151 26.88 6.95 10.22
CA LEU A 151 27.45 7.93 11.12
C LEU A 151 27.76 9.25 10.39
N ARG A 152 28.42 9.18 9.24
CA ARG A 152 28.72 10.33 8.37
C ARG A 152 27.46 11.10 7.96
N LEU A 153 26.34 10.40 7.78
CA LEU A 153 25.04 11.02 7.49
C LEU A 153 24.39 11.62 8.74
N ALA A 154 24.53 10.98 9.90
CA ALA A 154 24.05 11.49 11.18
C ALA A 154 24.77 12.78 11.61
N GLU A 155 26.09 12.83 11.49
CA GLU A 155 26.92 14.03 11.71
C GLU A 155 26.49 15.21 10.79
N GLN A 156 26.01 14.89 9.57
CA GLN A 156 25.48 15.88 8.62
C GLN A 156 24.02 16.28 8.88
N ASN A 157 23.41 15.79 9.97
CA ASN A 157 21.98 15.92 10.29
C ASN A 157 21.05 15.46 9.14
N ALA A 158 21.52 14.53 8.30
CA ALA A 158 20.76 13.99 7.18
C ALA A 158 19.94 12.78 7.62
N SER A 159 18.65 12.74 7.27
CA SER A 159 17.81 11.62 7.67
C SER A 159 18.17 10.36 6.87
N ALA A 160 18.58 9.30 7.58
CA ALA A 160 18.92 8.01 6.98
C ALA A 160 17.98 6.89 7.45
N VAL A 161 17.87 5.82 6.67
CA VAL A 161 17.38 4.52 7.15
C VAL A 161 18.16 3.42 6.45
N VAL A 162 18.50 2.36 7.18
CA VAL A 162 19.03 1.15 6.56
C VAL A 162 17.88 0.24 6.15
N VAL A 163 17.98 -0.34 4.97
CA VAL A 163 17.08 -1.37 4.46
C VAL A 163 17.88 -2.65 4.26
N SER A 164 17.32 -3.79 4.66
CA SER A 164 17.88 -5.12 4.40
C SER A 164 16.76 -6.10 4.03
N GLN A 165 17.08 -7.25 3.44
CA GLN A 165 16.04 -8.20 3.00
C GLN A 165 15.56 -9.15 4.12
N THR A 166 16.39 -9.46 5.11
CA THR A 166 16.09 -10.45 6.16
C THR A 166 16.13 -9.85 7.57
N TRP A 167 15.38 -10.46 8.51
CA TRP A 167 15.41 -10.03 9.91
C TRP A 167 16.78 -10.27 10.58
N GLY A 168 17.48 -11.36 10.26
CA GLY A 168 18.82 -11.61 10.79
C GLY A 168 19.79 -10.46 10.47
N GLU A 169 19.77 -10.01 9.21
CA GLU A 169 20.59 -8.88 8.77
C GLU A 169 20.13 -7.55 9.37
N VAL A 170 18.82 -7.30 9.49
CA VAL A 170 18.28 -6.13 10.19
C VAL A 170 18.76 -6.06 11.64
N HIS A 171 18.82 -7.18 12.36
CA HIS A 171 19.32 -7.20 13.74
C HIS A 171 20.83 -6.93 13.79
N ARG A 172 21.62 -7.60 12.94
CA ARG A 172 23.08 -7.38 12.85
C ARG A 172 23.41 -5.91 12.61
N VAL A 173 22.81 -5.32 11.58
CA VAL A 173 23.10 -3.92 11.22
C VAL A 173 22.61 -2.93 12.27
N ASN A 174 21.45 -3.18 12.92
CA ASN A 174 21.00 -2.33 14.02
C ASN A 174 22.02 -2.27 15.17
N SER A 175 22.64 -3.39 15.54
CA SER A 175 23.70 -3.42 16.56
C SER A 175 24.92 -2.61 16.13
N HIS A 176 25.52 -2.92 14.97
CA HIS A 176 26.73 -2.21 14.50
C HIS A 176 26.51 -0.70 14.34
N VAL A 177 25.35 -0.27 13.83
CA VAL A 177 25.01 1.17 13.74
C VAL A 177 24.88 1.81 15.12
N ARG A 178 24.24 1.13 16.08
CA ARG A 178 24.10 1.63 17.46
C ARG A 178 25.47 1.75 18.14
N ASP A 179 26.32 0.74 18.01
CA ASP A 179 27.65 0.70 18.64
C ASP A 179 28.57 1.79 18.04
N ALA A 180 28.51 2.00 16.72
CA ALA A 180 29.20 3.11 16.05
C ALA A 180 28.72 4.47 16.58
N LEU A 181 27.40 4.72 16.63
CA LEU A 181 26.83 5.96 17.17
C LEU A 181 27.23 6.19 18.64
N LYS A 182 27.23 5.13 19.47
CA LYS A 182 27.60 5.20 20.88
C LYS A 182 29.09 5.50 21.07
N SER A 183 29.98 4.85 20.31
CA SER A 183 31.43 5.13 20.35
C SER A 183 31.79 6.57 19.97
N LYS A 184 30.92 7.25 19.22
CA LYS A 184 31.07 8.64 18.78
C LYS A 184 30.32 9.65 19.67
N GLY A 185 29.69 9.21 20.75
CA GLY A 185 28.94 10.08 21.66
C GLY A 185 27.65 10.66 21.06
N LEU A 186 27.12 10.07 19.98
CA LEU A 186 25.85 10.47 19.35
C LEU A 186 24.62 9.81 20.00
N LEU A 187 24.84 8.99 21.04
CA LEU A 187 23.82 8.38 21.90
C LEU A 187 24.19 8.59 23.37
N GLY A 188 23.19 8.53 24.24
CA GLY A 188 23.38 8.58 25.69
C GLY A 188 24.34 7.49 26.18
N VAL A 189 25.18 7.83 27.17
CA VAL A 189 26.17 6.91 27.76
C VAL A 189 25.47 5.75 28.49
N ASN A 190 24.39 6.06 29.20
CA ASN A 190 23.64 5.11 30.03
C ASN A 190 22.68 4.29 29.18
N ASP A 191 22.85 2.97 29.21
CA ASP A 191 21.86 2.02 28.68
C ASP A 191 20.89 1.62 29.78
N ALA A 192 19.59 1.66 29.48
CA ALA A 192 18.56 1.01 30.27
C ALA A 192 18.13 -0.29 29.58
N THR A 193 18.18 -1.40 30.31
CA THR A 193 17.67 -2.70 29.81
C THR A 193 16.14 -2.66 29.75
N VAL A 194 15.58 -2.88 28.56
CA VAL A 194 14.14 -2.93 28.34
C VAL A 194 13.78 -4.23 27.65
N GLN A 195 12.81 -4.95 28.21
CA GLN A 195 12.23 -6.10 27.53
C GLN A 195 11.43 -5.65 26.31
N VAL A 196 11.53 -6.39 25.21
CA VAL A 196 10.73 -6.27 24.00
C VAL A 196 10.15 -7.63 23.59
N LEU A 197 9.24 -7.61 22.63
CA LEU A 197 8.53 -8.78 22.11
C LEU A 197 8.83 -8.95 20.61
N ASP A 198 9.70 -9.90 20.29
CA ASP A 198 10.05 -10.29 18.92
C ASP A 198 8.93 -11.20 18.36
N LYS A 199 8.38 -10.87 17.19
CA LYS A 199 7.23 -11.60 16.63
C LYS A 199 7.69 -12.90 15.97
N LEU A 200 7.14 -14.05 16.35
CA LEU A 200 7.48 -15.36 15.76
C LEU A 200 6.78 -15.63 14.40
N ASP A 201 5.90 -14.73 13.95
CA ASP A 201 5.19 -14.77 12.66
C ASP A 201 4.50 -16.12 12.30
N LEU A 202 4.12 -16.90 13.32
CA LEU A 202 3.44 -18.19 13.16
C LEU A 202 2.14 -18.06 12.35
N THR A 203 1.97 -18.93 11.36
CA THR A 203 0.70 -19.09 10.64
C THR A 203 -0.40 -19.61 11.57
N ASN A 204 -1.68 -19.41 11.20
CA ASN A 204 -2.81 -19.97 11.95
C ASN A 204 -2.84 -21.52 11.96
N ALA A 205 -2.06 -22.19 11.12
CA ALA A 205 -1.81 -23.63 11.22
C ALA A 205 -0.77 -23.95 12.29
N GLN A 206 0.38 -23.26 12.28
CA GLN A 206 1.46 -23.45 13.28
C GLN A 206 1.02 -23.07 14.70
N LYS A 207 0.16 -22.05 14.87
CA LYS A 207 -0.47 -21.72 16.16
C LYS A 207 -1.30 -22.87 16.77
N ARG A 208 -1.62 -23.91 16.00
CA ARG A 208 -2.38 -25.10 16.45
C ARG A 208 -1.48 -26.29 16.76
N ASP A 209 -0.18 -26.08 16.89
CA ASP A 209 0.81 -27.13 17.14
C ASP A 209 1.84 -26.61 18.16
N ALA A 210 1.91 -27.26 19.32
CA ALA A 210 2.73 -26.83 20.45
C ALA A 210 4.23 -26.79 20.11
N ARG A 211 4.69 -27.52 19.08
CA ARG A 211 6.11 -27.55 18.67
C ARG A 211 6.62 -26.20 18.14
N PHE A 212 5.73 -25.28 17.76
CA PHE A 212 6.09 -23.93 17.34
C PHE A 212 6.11 -22.90 18.48
N TYR A 213 5.95 -23.34 19.74
CA TYR A 213 5.95 -22.49 20.92
C TYR A 213 7.20 -22.75 21.77
N PRO A 214 8.20 -21.87 21.72
CA PRO A 214 9.29 -21.83 22.70
C PRO A 214 8.77 -21.75 24.15
N PRO A 215 9.51 -22.26 25.16
CA PRO A 215 9.04 -22.29 26.56
C PRO A 215 8.74 -20.92 27.18
N ASP A 216 9.41 -19.89 26.68
CA ASP A 216 9.32 -18.49 27.07
C ASP A 216 8.31 -17.69 26.24
N ALA A 217 7.68 -18.30 25.22
CA ALA A 217 6.79 -17.62 24.29
C ALA A 217 5.56 -16.99 24.96
N VAL A 218 5.27 -15.75 24.59
CA VAL A 218 4.14 -14.96 25.07
C VAL A 218 3.08 -14.83 23.98
N VAL A 219 1.84 -15.19 24.30
CA VAL A 219 0.67 -14.96 23.44
C VAL A 219 0.08 -13.60 23.78
N VAL A 220 -0.01 -12.71 22.79
CA VAL A 220 -0.64 -11.39 22.92
C VAL A 220 -1.94 -11.36 22.12
N PHE A 221 -2.99 -10.84 22.75
CA PHE A 221 -4.30 -10.66 22.13
C PHE A 221 -4.36 -9.32 21.37
N ASN A 222 -4.47 -9.36 20.04
CA ASN A 222 -4.59 -8.16 19.19
C ASN A 222 -6.01 -7.59 19.18
N GLN A 223 -7.00 -8.42 19.50
CA GLN A 223 -8.43 -8.09 19.54
C GLN A 223 -9.08 -8.84 20.71
N LYS A 224 -10.29 -8.41 21.11
CA LYS A 224 -11.06 -9.09 22.16
C LYS A 224 -11.39 -10.54 21.77
N VAL A 225 -11.09 -11.47 22.68
CA VAL A 225 -11.44 -12.89 22.59
C VAL A 225 -11.94 -13.35 23.96
N ARG A 226 -13.25 -13.58 24.06
CA ARG A 226 -13.94 -13.84 25.33
C ARG A 226 -13.60 -12.75 26.38
N GLU A 227 -12.99 -13.13 27.49
CA GLU A 227 -12.59 -12.27 28.61
C GLU A 227 -11.25 -11.55 28.37
N ALA A 228 -10.45 -11.95 27.35
CA ALA A 228 -9.19 -11.30 27.03
C ALA A 228 -9.43 -10.00 26.24
N GLU A 229 -9.01 -8.86 26.81
CA GLU A 229 -9.01 -7.57 26.14
C GLU A 229 -7.78 -7.38 25.22
N PRO A 230 -7.84 -6.48 24.21
CA PRO A 230 -6.69 -6.16 23.37
C PRO A 230 -5.48 -5.68 24.18
N GLY A 231 -4.31 -6.27 23.92
CA GLY A 231 -3.07 -6.04 24.66
C GLY A 231 -2.85 -6.98 25.84
N ALA A 232 -3.84 -7.82 26.21
CA ALA A 232 -3.65 -8.86 27.21
C ALA A 232 -2.55 -9.84 26.77
N LYS A 233 -1.78 -10.32 27.74
CA LYS A 233 -0.64 -11.23 27.56
C LYS A 233 -0.87 -12.51 28.34
N GLY A 234 -0.48 -13.65 27.77
CA GLY A 234 -0.63 -14.96 28.38
C GLY A 234 0.38 -15.97 27.86
N LYS A 235 0.34 -17.20 28.41
CA LYS A 235 1.18 -18.33 27.99
C LYS A 235 0.32 -19.42 27.35
N LEU A 236 0.93 -20.23 26.47
CA LEU A 236 0.25 -21.42 25.96
C LEU A 236 0.06 -22.43 27.10
N ALA A 237 -1.20 -22.76 27.40
CA ALA A 237 -1.55 -23.78 28.38
C ALA A 237 -1.83 -25.15 27.72
N GLY A 238 -2.26 -25.16 26.45
CA GLY A 238 -2.48 -26.40 25.71
C GLY A 238 -3.10 -26.21 24.33
N ILE A 239 -3.06 -27.27 23.53
CA ILE A 239 -3.67 -27.34 22.20
C ILE A 239 -4.83 -28.33 22.26
N LEU A 240 -6.02 -27.89 21.86
CA LEU A 240 -7.23 -28.71 21.77
C LEU A 240 -7.66 -28.86 20.30
N LYS A 241 -8.47 -29.89 19.99
CA LYS A 241 -8.92 -30.23 18.63
C LYS A 241 -9.47 -29.01 17.84
N SER A 242 -10.23 -28.14 18.51
CA SER A 242 -10.92 -26.98 17.91
C SER A 242 -10.40 -25.61 18.37
N SER A 243 -9.37 -25.56 19.21
CA SER A 243 -8.96 -24.33 19.90
C SER A 243 -7.59 -24.40 20.57
N VAL A 244 -6.97 -23.26 20.79
CA VAL A 244 -5.78 -23.07 21.62
C VAL A 244 -6.21 -22.60 23.01
N LEU A 245 -5.63 -23.15 24.07
CA LEU A 245 -5.86 -22.72 25.44
C LEU A 245 -4.70 -21.80 25.89
N VAL A 246 -5.03 -20.58 26.32
CA VAL A 246 -4.06 -19.57 26.73
C VAL A 246 -4.33 -19.19 28.17
N GLU A 247 -3.33 -19.29 29.05
CA GLU A 247 -3.44 -18.81 30.43
C GLU A 247 -3.13 -17.31 30.48
N VAL A 248 -4.08 -16.51 30.99
CA VAL A 248 -3.96 -15.06 31.17
C VAL A 248 -4.26 -14.76 32.64
N GLY A 249 -3.22 -14.43 33.42
CA GLY A 249 -3.36 -14.06 34.83
C GLY A 249 -4.05 -15.13 35.69
N GLY A 250 -3.67 -16.41 35.54
CA GLY A 250 -4.28 -17.54 36.25
C GLY A 250 -5.64 -18.00 35.70
N LYS A 251 -6.17 -17.38 34.64
CA LYS A 251 -7.42 -17.80 33.98
C LYS A 251 -7.15 -18.43 32.62
N PHE A 252 -7.76 -19.58 32.34
CA PHE A 252 -7.63 -20.26 31.05
C PHE A 252 -8.66 -19.75 30.04
N ILE A 253 -8.18 -19.10 28.98
CA ILE A 253 -8.99 -18.51 27.92
C ILE A 253 -8.85 -19.36 26.65
N THR A 254 -9.98 -19.87 26.15
CA THR A 254 -10.01 -20.73 24.97
C THR A 254 -10.18 -19.91 23.68
N VAL A 255 -9.17 -19.93 22.83
CA VAL A 255 -9.13 -19.25 21.52
C VAL A 255 -9.53 -20.24 20.43
N SER A 256 -10.70 -20.06 19.81
CA SER A 256 -11.15 -20.96 18.73
C SER A 256 -10.23 -20.87 17.50
N ASN A 257 -10.04 -21.99 16.81
CA ASN A 257 -9.29 -22.04 15.54
C ASN A 257 -9.79 -21.05 14.48
N LYS A 258 -11.06 -20.60 14.57
CA LYS A 258 -11.68 -19.60 13.69
C LYS A 258 -11.22 -18.15 13.93
N VAL A 259 -10.55 -17.87 15.06
CA VAL A 259 -10.15 -16.51 15.48
C VAL A 259 -8.66 -16.41 15.85
N LEU A 260 -7.82 -17.33 15.35
CA LEU A 260 -6.37 -17.34 15.64
C LEU A 260 -5.61 -16.16 15.02
N ASP A 261 -6.19 -15.47 14.04
CA ASP A 261 -5.73 -14.17 13.53
C ASP A 261 -5.75 -13.07 14.61
N ARG A 262 -6.61 -13.20 15.63
CA ARG A 262 -6.73 -12.24 16.74
C ARG A 262 -5.64 -12.37 17.79
N VAL A 263 -4.81 -13.41 17.73
CA VAL A 263 -3.67 -13.61 18.65
C VAL A 263 -2.36 -13.68 17.88
N THR A 264 -1.30 -13.17 18.47
CA THR A 264 0.07 -13.25 17.95
C THR A 264 0.97 -13.87 19.01
N VAL A 265 1.92 -14.70 18.58
CA VAL A 265 2.92 -15.32 19.46
C VAL A 265 4.23 -14.55 19.31
N TYR A 266 4.83 -14.22 20.43
CA TYR A 266 6.05 -13.44 20.55
C TYR A 266 7.08 -14.18 21.42
N LEU A 267 8.35 -13.87 21.20
CA LEU A 267 9.46 -14.24 22.06
C LEU A 267 9.89 -13.01 22.87
N PRO A 268 9.97 -13.08 24.21
CA PRO A 268 10.53 -11.99 25.00
C PRO A 268 12.05 -11.90 24.77
N ARG A 269 12.55 -10.68 24.63
CA ARG A 269 13.99 -10.41 24.46
C ARG A 269 14.36 -9.15 25.23
N GLU A 270 15.57 -9.10 25.77
CA GLU A 270 16.10 -7.86 26.34
C GLU A 270 16.91 -7.08 25.30
N ILE A 271 16.73 -5.76 25.28
CA ILE A 271 17.55 -4.82 24.51
C ILE A 271 17.99 -3.65 25.39
N SER A 272 19.16 -3.10 25.11
CA SER A 272 19.61 -1.83 25.66
C SER A 272 18.97 -0.67 24.91
N VAL A 273 18.44 0.31 25.65
CA VAL A 273 17.92 1.58 25.10
C VAL A 273 18.58 2.74 25.84
N ALA A 274 19.16 3.67 25.07
CA ALA A 274 19.78 4.90 25.53
C ALA A 274 18.97 6.13 25.09
N GLU A 275 19.32 7.31 25.62
CA GLU A 275 18.88 8.58 25.05
C GLU A 275 19.36 8.71 23.59
N GLY A 276 18.48 9.15 22.69
CA GLY A 276 18.74 9.26 21.26
C GLY A 276 18.52 7.96 20.46
N ASP A 277 18.27 6.81 21.10
CA ASP A 277 18.09 5.54 20.38
C ASP A 277 16.87 5.61 19.44
N ARG A 278 17.02 5.08 18.22
CA ARG A 278 15.90 4.98 17.28
C ARG A 278 15.15 3.68 17.50
N LEU A 279 13.82 3.76 17.62
CA LEU A 279 12.93 2.62 17.84
C LEU A 279 11.95 2.47 16.68
N HIS A 280 11.67 1.22 16.30
CA HIS A 280 10.72 0.82 15.26
C HIS A 280 9.51 0.14 15.90
N LEU A 281 8.37 0.83 15.89
CA LEU A 281 7.15 0.37 16.55
C LEU A 281 6.48 -0.73 15.73
N LYS A 282 6.08 -1.83 16.39
CA LYS A 282 5.52 -3.04 15.75
C LYS A 282 4.03 -3.27 16.04
N ALA A 283 3.40 -2.41 16.83
CA ALA A 283 1.98 -2.48 17.17
C ALA A 283 1.25 -1.14 16.97
N ASN A 284 -0.06 -1.21 16.74
CA ASN A 284 -0.94 -0.04 16.76
C ASN A 284 -1.60 0.04 18.15
N ARG A 285 -1.43 1.16 18.88
CA ARG A 285 -2.06 1.37 20.20
C ARG A 285 -2.38 2.86 20.41
N LYS A 286 -3.45 3.16 21.14
CA LYS A 286 -3.70 4.52 21.67
C LYS A 286 -2.93 4.65 22.98
N LEU A 287 -2.13 5.70 23.14
CA LEU A 287 -1.32 5.87 24.35
C LEU A 287 -2.11 6.60 25.45
N ALA A 288 -1.78 6.31 26.71
CA ALA A 288 -2.35 7.02 27.86
C ALA A 288 -1.92 8.50 27.92
N SER A 289 -0.71 8.81 27.40
CA SER A 289 -0.18 10.17 27.23
C SER A 289 -0.90 11.00 26.14
N GLY A 290 -1.88 10.41 25.45
CA GLY A 290 -2.50 10.99 24.26
C GLY A 290 -1.81 10.57 22.97
N GLY A 291 -2.52 10.76 21.85
CA GLY A 291 -2.07 10.30 20.53
C GLY A 291 -2.17 8.79 20.31
N ARG A 292 -1.68 8.37 19.15
CA ARG A 292 -1.64 6.97 18.68
C ARG A 292 -0.23 6.65 18.22
N VAL A 293 0.20 5.42 18.45
CA VAL A 293 1.39 4.82 17.81
C VAL A 293 0.95 3.87 16.71
N THR A 294 1.74 3.83 15.64
CA THR A 294 1.43 3.05 14.43
C THR A 294 2.50 1.99 14.14
N ASN A 295 2.07 0.81 13.69
CA ASN A 295 3.01 -0.24 13.26
C ASN A 295 3.78 0.24 12.02
N GLY A 296 5.10 0.14 12.06
CA GLY A 296 6.01 0.64 11.04
C GLY A 296 6.61 2.00 11.37
N GLU A 297 6.11 2.71 12.39
CA GLU A 297 6.60 4.03 12.78
C GLU A 297 8.04 3.97 13.31
N LEU A 298 8.85 4.97 12.96
CA LEU A 298 10.19 5.17 13.51
C LEU A 298 10.14 6.38 14.45
N VAL A 299 10.54 6.18 15.70
CA VAL A 299 10.56 7.20 16.76
C VAL A 299 11.94 7.26 17.42
N THR A 300 12.20 8.29 18.20
CA THR A 300 13.46 8.44 18.96
C THR A 300 13.16 8.44 20.46
N ALA A 301 13.89 7.63 21.21
CA ALA A 301 13.86 7.61 22.66
C ALA A 301 14.51 8.88 23.23
N LYS A 302 13.84 9.52 24.18
CA LYS A 302 14.36 10.64 24.97
C LYS A 302 14.90 10.13 26.30
N SER A 303 14.15 9.26 26.98
CA SER A 303 14.60 8.61 28.21
C SER A 303 13.81 7.33 28.50
N VAL A 304 14.37 6.46 29.33
CA VAL A 304 13.67 5.31 29.90
C VAL A 304 13.36 5.60 31.37
N ARG A 305 12.10 5.39 31.75
CA ARG A 305 11.59 5.63 33.10
C ARG A 305 11.89 4.46 34.02
N PRO A 306 11.94 4.66 35.36
CA PRO A 306 12.18 3.58 36.32
C PRO A 306 11.14 2.43 36.29
N ASP A 307 9.92 2.69 35.78
CA ASP A 307 8.88 1.66 35.57
C ASP A 307 9.04 0.88 34.25
N GLY A 308 10.10 1.17 33.49
CA GLY A 308 10.39 0.62 32.17
C GLY A 308 9.57 1.23 31.03
N GLY A 309 8.81 2.32 31.27
CA GLY A 309 8.22 3.11 30.19
C GLY A 309 9.29 3.88 29.39
N VAL A 310 9.04 4.16 28.11
CA VAL A 310 9.95 4.93 27.25
C VAL A 310 9.31 6.25 26.86
N GLU A 311 9.95 7.37 27.22
CA GLU A 311 9.55 8.70 26.78
C GLU A 311 10.17 8.97 25.40
N LEU A 312 9.37 9.48 24.47
CA LEU A 312 9.78 9.80 23.10
C LEU A 312 10.09 11.29 22.96
N THR A 313 10.95 11.64 22.01
CA THR A 313 11.34 13.04 21.75
C THR A 313 10.18 13.93 21.29
N ASP A 314 9.08 13.34 20.81
CA ASP A 314 7.84 14.04 20.46
C ASP A 314 6.83 14.19 21.62
N GLY A 315 7.23 13.83 22.85
CA GLY A 315 6.43 13.95 24.07
C GLY A 315 5.46 12.79 24.33
N ARG A 316 5.31 11.84 23.39
CA ARG A 316 4.55 10.61 23.65
C ARG A 316 5.30 9.70 24.62
N VAL A 317 4.55 8.89 25.37
CA VAL A 317 5.11 7.90 26.31
C VAL A 317 4.62 6.51 25.93
N LEU A 318 5.55 5.61 25.62
CA LEU A 318 5.31 4.17 25.54
C LEU A 318 5.26 3.63 26.98
N ASP A 319 4.07 3.26 27.45
CA ASP A 319 3.90 2.73 28.80
C ASP A 319 4.53 1.34 28.96
N LYS A 320 4.73 0.88 30.20
CA LYS A 320 5.40 -0.41 30.49
C LYS A 320 4.71 -1.66 29.91
N SER A 321 3.46 -1.57 29.43
CA SER A 321 2.80 -2.67 28.72
C SER A 321 3.18 -2.73 27.24
N PHE A 322 3.59 -1.60 26.64
CA PHE A 322 4.04 -1.51 25.26
C PHE A 322 5.47 -2.03 25.14
N ARG A 323 5.59 -3.20 24.53
CA ARG A 323 6.85 -3.96 24.39
C ARG A 323 7.08 -4.42 22.94
N GLU A 324 6.14 -4.12 22.06
CA GLU A 324 6.13 -4.45 20.64
C GLU A 324 6.90 -3.39 19.84
N PHE A 325 8.20 -3.26 20.09
CA PHE A 325 9.12 -2.41 19.33
C PHE A 325 10.51 -3.04 19.21
N LEU A 326 11.28 -2.60 18.22
CA LEU A 326 12.64 -3.07 17.92
C LEU A 326 13.58 -1.86 17.78
N PRO A 327 14.91 -2.04 17.75
CA PRO A 327 15.83 -1.05 17.22
C PRO A 327 15.43 -0.59 15.80
N GLY A 328 15.62 0.71 15.51
CA GLY A 328 15.00 1.41 14.39
C GLY A 328 15.96 2.09 13.41
N TYR A 329 17.23 1.70 13.41
CA TYR A 329 18.23 2.13 12.42
C TYR A 329 18.04 1.39 11.10
N ALA A 330 17.83 0.07 11.19
CA ALA A 330 17.56 -0.82 10.06
C ALA A 330 16.13 -1.38 10.06
N VAL A 331 15.57 -1.56 8.87
CA VAL A 331 14.24 -2.14 8.64
C VAL A 331 14.24 -3.09 7.44
N THR A 332 13.26 -4.00 7.38
CA THR A 332 13.01 -4.77 6.15
C THR A 332 12.46 -3.87 5.03
N SER A 333 12.58 -4.26 3.77
CA SER A 333 12.03 -3.50 2.64
C SER A 333 10.51 -3.29 2.71
N TYR A 334 9.75 -4.30 3.17
CA TYR A 334 8.33 -4.16 3.50
C TYR A 334 8.10 -3.10 4.59
N GLY A 335 8.96 -3.08 5.61
CA GLY A 335 8.97 -2.07 6.67
C GLY A 335 9.50 -0.70 6.26
N SER A 336 10.01 -0.53 5.03
CA SER A 336 10.39 0.77 4.46
C SER A 336 9.37 1.34 3.46
N GLN A 337 8.40 0.55 3.00
CA GLN A 337 7.31 1.05 2.13
C GLN A 337 6.55 2.21 2.79
N GLY A 338 6.05 3.15 1.98
CA GLY A 338 5.52 4.45 2.42
C GLY A 338 6.54 5.44 3.02
N LYS A 339 7.70 4.99 3.56
CA LYS A 339 8.68 5.89 4.19
C LYS A 339 9.41 6.77 3.17
N THR A 340 9.91 7.89 3.65
CA THR A 340 10.74 8.84 2.90
C THR A 340 11.79 9.42 3.84
N VAL A 341 13.05 9.35 3.42
CA VAL A 341 14.24 9.84 4.15
C VAL A 341 15.16 10.54 3.16
N ASP A 342 16.17 11.28 3.60
CA ASP A 342 17.14 11.88 2.70
C ASP A 342 18.00 10.81 2.01
N TYR A 343 18.51 9.84 2.77
CA TYR A 343 19.37 8.78 2.26
C TYR A 343 18.90 7.38 2.68
N VAL A 344 19.00 6.43 1.75
CA VAL A 344 18.85 4.99 2.06
C VAL A 344 20.24 4.37 2.10
N LEU A 345 20.49 3.53 3.09
CA LEU A 345 21.58 2.56 3.03
C LEU A 345 20.95 1.19 2.80
N PHE A 346 21.43 0.42 1.84
CA PHE A 346 20.95 -0.94 1.60
C PHE A 346 22.07 -1.93 1.96
N SER A 347 21.82 -2.81 2.93
CA SER A 347 22.70 -3.94 3.19
C SER A 347 22.15 -5.17 2.47
N ASP A 348 22.95 -5.70 1.56
CA ASP A 348 22.60 -6.88 0.80
C ASP A 348 22.98 -8.15 1.56
N SER A 349 21.97 -8.85 2.09
CA SER A 349 22.14 -10.12 2.80
C SER A 349 22.57 -11.30 1.92
N THR A 350 22.74 -11.13 0.60
CA THR A 350 23.03 -12.17 -0.42
C THR A 350 21.98 -13.28 -0.56
N VAL A 351 20.92 -13.26 0.25
CA VAL A 351 19.85 -14.26 0.19
C VAL A 351 19.05 -14.09 -1.11
N LYS A 352 19.40 -14.88 -2.13
CA LYS A 352 18.76 -14.87 -3.45
C LYS A 352 17.23 -14.96 -3.38
N ALA A 353 16.67 -15.72 -2.44
CA ALA A 353 15.21 -15.83 -2.27
C ALA A 353 14.54 -14.52 -1.78
N ALA A 354 15.29 -13.61 -1.14
CA ALA A 354 14.78 -12.38 -0.55
C ALA A 354 15.01 -11.13 -1.44
N THR A 355 15.90 -11.20 -2.44
CA THR A 355 16.12 -10.14 -3.44
C THR A 355 15.31 -10.40 -4.71
N ASN A 356 14.56 -9.39 -5.16
CA ASN A 356 13.78 -9.39 -6.39
C ASN A 356 13.46 -7.96 -6.88
N ALA A 357 12.82 -7.85 -8.05
CA ALA A 357 12.40 -6.61 -8.68
C ALA A 357 11.64 -5.63 -7.74
N GLN A 358 10.62 -6.11 -7.03
CA GLN A 358 9.82 -5.29 -6.11
C GLN A 358 10.65 -4.80 -4.93
N GLN A 359 11.46 -5.69 -4.34
CA GLN A 359 12.35 -5.36 -3.22
C GLN A 359 13.37 -4.30 -3.62
N TRP A 360 13.97 -4.42 -4.80
CA TRP A 360 14.88 -3.42 -5.35
C TRP A 360 14.17 -2.07 -5.53
N TYR A 361 13.07 -2.06 -6.28
CA TYR A 361 12.35 -0.81 -6.58
C TYR A 361 11.83 -0.12 -5.32
N VAL A 362 11.26 -0.86 -4.37
CA VAL A 362 10.84 -0.29 -3.07
C VAL A 362 12.03 0.30 -2.33
N THR A 363 13.15 -0.40 -2.23
CA THR A 363 14.35 0.04 -1.52
C THR A 363 14.95 1.32 -2.14
N ILE A 364 15.27 1.28 -3.44
CA ILE A 364 15.95 2.41 -4.09
C ILE A 364 15.06 3.66 -4.19
N SER A 365 13.74 3.54 -4.03
CA SER A 365 12.81 4.66 -4.18
C SER A 365 12.54 5.46 -2.89
N ARG A 366 13.06 5.07 -1.71
CA ARG A 366 12.76 5.79 -0.44
C ARG A 366 13.64 7.01 -0.13
N GLY A 367 14.85 7.08 -0.67
CA GLY A 367 15.76 8.22 -0.49
C GLY A 367 15.32 9.43 -1.32
N ARG A 368 15.46 10.65 -0.79
CA ARG A 368 15.23 11.90 -1.53
C ARG A 368 16.49 12.41 -2.21
N ARG A 369 17.64 12.23 -1.56
CA ARG A 369 18.94 12.77 -1.97
C ARG A 369 19.84 11.71 -2.59
N GLY A 370 19.84 10.50 -2.03
CA GLY A 370 20.68 9.41 -2.54
C GLY A 370 20.41 8.06 -1.91
N ILE A 371 21.20 7.09 -2.34
CA ILE A 371 21.31 5.75 -1.78
C ILE A 371 22.77 5.31 -1.80
N ARG A 372 23.18 4.49 -0.82
CA ARG A 372 24.32 3.58 -0.95
C ARG A 372 23.89 2.13 -0.75
N ILE A 373 24.53 1.23 -1.46
CA ILE A 373 24.25 -0.21 -1.50
C ILE A 373 25.55 -0.92 -1.16
N PHE A 374 25.55 -1.71 -0.09
CA PHE A 374 26.70 -2.47 0.39
C PHE A 374 26.46 -3.93 0.06
N THR A 375 27.24 -4.49 -0.87
CA THR A 375 27.11 -5.89 -1.31
C THR A 375 28.48 -6.55 -1.43
N PRO A 376 28.61 -7.85 -1.12
CA PRO A 376 29.82 -8.62 -1.40
C PRO A 376 29.93 -9.09 -2.85
N ASP A 377 28.84 -9.05 -3.62
CA ASP A 377 28.81 -9.61 -4.98
C ASP A 377 27.88 -8.77 -5.87
N LYS A 378 28.49 -7.84 -6.63
CA LYS A 378 27.76 -6.93 -7.53
C LYS A 378 27.05 -7.69 -8.65
N GLU A 379 27.63 -8.77 -9.16
CA GLU A 379 27.07 -9.53 -10.28
C GLU A 379 25.85 -10.33 -9.82
N GLN A 380 25.99 -11.04 -8.70
CA GLN A 380 24.87 -11.75 -8.09
C GLN A 380 23.73 -10.84 -7.66
N LEU A 381 24.03 -9.63 -7.16
CA LEU A 381 23.01 -8.64 -6.85
C LEU A 381 22.32 -8.17 -8.13
N ARG A 382 23.08 -7.83 -9.19
CA ARG A 382 22.53 -7.43 -10.50
C ARG A 382 21.60 -8.49 -11.07
N ASP A 383 22.00 -9.76 -11.07
CA ASP A 383 21.16 -10.86 -11.56
C ASP A 383 19.92 -11.03 -10.67
N SER A 384 20.08 -10.90 -9.35
CA SER A 384 18.99 -11.04 -8.39
C SER A 384 17.92 -9.96 -8.50
N VAL A 385 18.28 -8.71 -8.80
CA VAL A 385 17.30 -7.62 -8.93
C VAL A 385 16.46 -7.74 -10.21
N THR A 386 16.96 -8.42 -11.24
CA THR A 386 16.17 -8.67 -12.47
C THR A 386 15.10 -9.75 -12.30
N ARG A 387 15.21 -10.61 -11.28
CA ARG A 387 14.22 -11.65 -11.03
C ARG A 387 12.90 -11.04 -10.58
N SER A 388 11.85 -11.38 -11.32
CA SER A 388 10.49 -10.99 -10.98
C SER A 388 10.06 -11.63 -9.66
N GLY A 389 9.67 -10.81 -8.68
CA GLY A 389 8.95 -11.26 -7.48
C GLY A 389 7.44 -11.33 -7.69
N HIS A 390 6.97 -11.26 -8.95
CA HIS A 390 5.56 -11.32 -9.31
C HIS A 390 4.98 -12.69 -8.96
N ARG A 391 3.94 -12.72 -8.12
CA ARG A 391 3.22 -13.94 -7.79
C ARG A 391 2.06 -14.11 -8.78
N PRO A 392 1.99 -15.22 -9.53
CA PRO A 392 0.89 -15.43 -10.46
C PRO A 392 -0.43 -15.52 -9.70
N LEU A 393 -1.48 -14.89 -10.23
CA LEU A 393 -2.80 -14.96 -9.63
C LEU A 393 -3.40 -16.35 -9.87
N ALA A 394 -4.22 -16.82 -8.92
CA ALA A 394 -4.90 -18.12 -9.07
C ALA A 394 -5.74 -18.22 -10.36
N ILE A 395 -6.29 -17.10 -10.84
CA ILE A 395 -7.02 -17.02 -12.12
C ILE A 395 -6.11 -17.13 -13.36
N GLU A 396 -4.85 -16.73 -13.24
CA GLU A 396 -3.85 -16.84 -14.33
C GLU A 396 -3.34 -18.29 -14.42
N LEU A 397 -3.12 -18.95 -13.29
CA LEU A 397 -2.82 -20.40 -13.23
C LEU A 397 -4.01 -21.23 -13.71
N ALA A 398 -5.22 -20.89 -13.25
CA ALA A 398 -6.44 -21.54 -13.69
C ALA A 398 -6.77 -21.25 -15.17
N ALA A 399 -6.14 -20.28 -15.84
CA ALA A 399 -6.33 -20.05 -17.28
C ALA A 399 -5.64 -21.11 -18.16
N GLY A 400 -4.83 -22.02 -17.58
CA GLY A 400 -4.50 -23.31 -18.21
C GLY A 400 -5.75 -24.20 -18.40
N PHE A 401 -6.77 -23.99 -17.56
CA PHE A 401 -8.15 -24.43 -17.81
C PHE A 401 -8.82 -23.36 -18.69
N VAL A 402 -8.93 -23.63 -20.00
CA VAL A 402 -9.34 -22.64 -21.00
C VAL A 402 -10.67 -21.96 -20.61
N PRO A 403 -10.68 -20.64 -20.30
CA PRO A 403 -11.94 -19.91 -20.27
C PRO A 403 -12.42 -19.83 -21.72
N ARG A 404 -13.56 -20.49 -22.01
CA ARG A 404 -14.13 -20.62 -23.37
C ARG A 404 -14.05 -19.29 -24.11
N ARG A 405 -13.15 -19.18 -25.10
CA ARG A 405 -13.03 -18.02 -25.99
C ARG A 405 -14.19 -18.00 -26.99
N GLY A 406 -15.40 -17.81 -26.50
CA GLY A 406 -16.55 -17.35 -27.27
C GLY A 406 -16.85 -15.89 -26.92
N VAL A 407 -17.32 -15.12 -27.89
CA VAL A 407 -17.85 -13.75 -27.68
C VAL A 407 -16.82 -12.72 -27.15
N ARG A 408 -15.89 -12.30 -28.03
CA ARG A 408 -15.25 -10.96 -27.95
C ARG A 408 -15.41 -10.11 -29.21
N LEU A 409 -15.80 -10.72 -30.34
CA LEU A 409 -16.10 -10.00 -31.58
C LEU A 409 -17.56 -9.50 -31.61
N TRP A 410 -18.50 -10.36 -31.19
CA TRP A 410 -19.93 -10.05 -31.18
C TRP A 410 -20.27 -8.86 -30.27
N ASP A 411 -19.73 -8.77 -29.05
CA ASP A 411 -20.01 -7.61 -28.16
C ASP A 411 -19.45 -6.29 -28.69
N ARG A 412 -18.31 -6.32 -29.39
CA ARG A 412 -17.75 -5.14 -30.06
C ARG A 412 -18.61 -4.70 -31.25
N LEU A 413 -19.14 -5.66 -32.01
CA LEU A 413 -20.10 -5.41 -33.09
C LEU A 413 -21.46 -4.92 -32.57
N HIS A 414 -22.03 -5.56 -31.54
CA HIS A 414 -23.29 -5.16 -30.91
C HIS A 414 -23.19 -3.74 -30.32
N GLY A 415 -22.09 -3.44 -29.62
CA GLY A 415 -21.81 -2.11 -29.08
C GLY A 415 -21.57 -1.03 -30.15
N HIS A 416 -21.26 -1.39 -31.40
CA HIS A 416 -21.23 -0.45 -32.53
C HIS A 416 -22.60 -0.34 -33.23
N LEU A 417 -23.28 -1.45 -33.47
CA LEU A 417 -24.61 -1.51 -34.08
C LEU A 417 -25.67 -0.77 -33.25
N LEU A 418 -25.66 -0.93 -31.92
CA LEU A 418 -26.56 -0.18 -31.03
C LEU A 418 -26.30 1.33 -31.08
N ARG A 419 -25.03 1.76 -31.18
CA ARG A 419 -24.67 3.18 -31.31
C ARG A 419 -24.96 3.76 -32.70
N PHE A 420 -24.91 2.94 -33.76
CA PHE A 420 -25.34 3.35 -35.09
C PHE A 420 -26.87 3.42 -35.19
N GLY A 421 -27.57 2.43 -34.63
CA GLY A 421 -29.03 2.38 -34.55
C GLY A 421 -29.62 3.54 -33.75
N GLN A 422 -29.08 3.86 -32.56
CA GLN A 422 -29.52 5.03 -31.78
C GLN A 422 -29.24 6.36 -32.51
N ARG A 423 -28.08 6.54 -33.14
CA ARG A 423 -27.80 7.77 -33.92
C ARG A 423 -28.68 7.88 -35.17
N ALA A 424 -28.95 6.78 -35.86
CA ALA A 424 -29.88 6.75 -36.99
C ALA A 424 -31.31 7.09 -36.53
N ALA A 425 -31.78 6.49 -35.43
CA ALA A 425 -33.09 6.76 -34.84
C ALA A 425 -33.22 8.22 -34.38
N ASP A 426 -32.22 8.78 -33.69
CA ASP A 426 -32.20 10.18 -33.27
C ASP A 426 -32.20 11.15 -34.45
N THR A 427 -31.42 10.86 -35.49
CA THR A 427 -31.34 11.70 -36.69
C THR A 427 -32.66 11.63 -37.48
N PHE A 428 -33.25 10.45 -37.59
CA PHE A 428 -34.56 10.25 -38.22
C PHE A 428 -35.69 10.92 -37.43
N CYS A 429 -35.67 10.84 -36.09
CA CYS A 429 -36.61 11.55 -35.21
C CYS A 429 -36.47 13.07 -35.32
N ARG A 430 -35.24 13.62 -35.37
CA ARG A 430 -35.00 15.04 -35.61
C ARG A 430 -35.51 15.49 -36.99
N LEU A 431 -35.27 14.71 -38.05
CA LEU A 431 -35.81 14.96 -39.38
C LEU A 431 -37.35 14.91 -39.42
N LYS A 432 -37.97 13.94 -38.73
CA LYS A 432 -39.45 13.82 -38.64
C LYS A 432 -40.07 14.98 -37.85
N LEU A 433 -39.41 15.45 -36.79
CA LEU A 433 -39.81 16.62 -36.01
C LEU A 433 -39.61 17.93 -36.79
N ALA A 434 -38.53 18.06 -37.57
CA ALA A 434 -38.30 19.20 -38.45
C ALA A 434 -39.38 19.29 -39.55
N ARG A 435 -39.69 18.17 -40.23
CA ARG A 435 -40.81 18.09 -41.20
C ARG A 435 -42.16 18.46 -40.57
N ARG A 436 -42.45 18.00 -39.35
CA ARG A 436 -43.68 18.37 -38.61
C ARG A 436 -43.74 19.84 -38.20
N ARG A 437 -42.61 20.50 -37.95
CA ARG A 437 -42.57 21.97 -37.75
C ARG A 437 -42.82 22.70 -39.07
N HIS A 438 -42.15 22.31 -40.15
CA HIS A 438 -42.28 22.98 -41.44
C HIS A 438 -43.69 22.92 -42.04
N LEU A 439 -44.42 21.81 -41.86
CA LEU A 439 -45.84 21.69 -42.27
C LEU A 439 -46.81 22.49 -41.38
N LYS A 440 -46.45 22.80 -40.12
CA LYS A 440 -47.28 23.65 -39.25
C LYS A 440 -47.11 25.14 -39.50
N THR A 441 -46.02 25.57 -40.14
CA THR A 441 -45.83 26.97 -40.54
C THR A 441 -46.59 27.31 -41.82
N THR A 442 -46.63 26.41 -42.81
CA THR A 442 -47.37 26.65 -44.07
C THR A 442 -48.88 26.67 -43.90
N GLN A 443 -49.47 25.80 -43.06
CA GLN A 443 -50.93 25.81 -42.80
C GLN A 443 -51.47 27.04 -42.04
N LYS A 444 -50.61 27.99 -41.61
CA LYS A 444 -51.04 29.22 -40.94
C LYS A 444 -51.05 30.47 -41.82
N HIS A 445 -50.84 30.36 -43.13
CA HIS A 445 -50.84 31.51 -44.06
C HIS A 445 -51.85 31.43 -45.23
N GLU A 446 -52.58 30.34 -45.42
CA GLU A 446 -53.56 30.21 -46.53
C GLU A 446 -55.01 30.66 -46.18
N HIS A 447 -55.24 31.27 -45.01
CA HIS A 447 -56.55 31.81 -44.63
C HIS A 447 -56.49 33.30 -44.29
N LYS A 448 -56.12 34.11 -45.29
CA LYS A 448 -56.52 35.51 -45.46
C LYS A 448 -56.24 35.95 -46.91
N ASN A 449 -57.16 36.74 -47.48
CA ASN A 449 -57.09 37.44 -48.77
C ASN A 449 -57.31 36.61 -50.05
N THR A 450 -58.58 36.33 -50.38
CA THR A 450 -59.10 36.74 -51.70
C THR A 450 -60.62 36.94 -51.65
N ARG A 451 -61.05 38.21 -51.72
CA ARG A 451 -62.43 38.67 -51.87
C ARG A 451 -62.33 39.87 -52.82
N MET A 452 -63.29 40.05 -53.75
CA MET A 452 -63.28 41.07 -54.83
C MET A 452 -62.28 40.71 -55.97
N LEU A 453 -62.50 40.90 -57.28
CA LEU A 453 -63.57 41.53 -58.10
C LEU A 453 -63.87 40.63 -59.34
N VAL A 454 -65.13 40.46 -59.81
CA VAL A 454 -65.74 41.03 -61.06
C VAL A 454 -65.09 40.48 -62.37
N GLU A 455 -65.79 39.96 -63.41
CA GLU A 455 -67.05 40.41 -64.06
C GLU A 455 -67.85 39.28 -64.76
N ARG A 456 -69.10 39.58 -65.16
CA ARG A 456 -69.98 38.82 -66.12
C ARG A 456 -69.87 39.48 -67.53
N PRO A 457 -70.51 39.02 -68.65
CA PRO A 457 -71.66 38.11 -68.82
C PRO A 457 -71.45 37.11 -70.02
N GLU A 458 -72.40 36.53 -70.79
CA GLU A 458 -73.84 36.18 -70.68
C GLU A 458 -74.15 34.96 -71.60
N ARG A 459 -75.26 34.23 -71.35
CA ARG A 459 -76.01 33.34 -72.31
C ARG A 459 -75.28 32.06 -72.82
N SER A 460 -75.94 30.96 -73.21
CA SER A 460 -77.39 30.69 -73.38
C SER A 460 -77.76 29.20 -73.24
N ARG A 461 -79.03 28.95 -72.87
CA ARG A 461 -79.92 27.82 -73.26
C ARG A 461 -79.66 26.37 -72.81
N ARG A 462 -80.70 25.86 -72.12
CA ARG A 462 -81.48 24.61 -72.40
C ARG A 462 -80.81 23.26 -72.09
N GLN A 463 -81.52 22.20 -71.71
CA GLN A 463 -82.95 21.97 -71.34
C GLN A 463 -83.06 20.61 -70.63
N ASN A 464 -83.98 20.45 -69.67
CA ASN A 464 -84.71 19.20 -69.36
C ASN A 464 -83.89 17.93 -68.98
N ARG A 465 -84.41 16.90 -68.28
CA ARG A 465 -85.63 16.71 -67.48
C ARG A 465 -85.35 15.56 -66.49
N THR A 466 -86.11 15.57 -65.40
CA THR A 466 -86.74 14.42 -64.68
C THR A 466 -86.82 13.09 -65.45
N VAL A 467 -86.99 11.90 -64.87
CA VAL A 467 -87.75 11.42 -63.67
C VAL A 467 -87.01 10.12 -63.22
N GLY A 468 -87.10 9.55 -62.02
CA GLY A 468 -87.95 9.70 -60.83
C GLY A 468 -87.67 8.53 -59.88
#